data_AF-A0A2E5K3Q2-F1
#
_entry.id   AF-A0A2E5K3Q2-F1
#
_cell.length_a   1.000
_cell.length_b   1.000
_cell.length_c   1.000
_cell.angle_alpha   90.00
_cell.angle_beta   90.00
_cell.angle_gamma   90.00
#
_symmetry.space_group_name_H-M   'P 1'
#
loop_
_entity.id
_entity.type
_entity.pdbx_description
1 polymer ?
#
loop_
_entity_poly.entity_id
_entity_poly.type
_entity_poly.pdbx_seq_one_letter_code
_entity_poly.pdbx_strand_id
1 'polypeptide(L)'
;MLIPRHISKAFVITPTNCTDEDHRLPLLLQTTCWVKQQIHRDYLYIVVDDESTDSTPEVLERLSKSDPNLKVIRKGEGGSKAAINYGVEQALALDKPDYITVCHSDDLLLPESLDIRVQIPSQSATELIYSDSVVINDTGLLTPRHRSEFFTIHKTPGMHVVEIRVLFFECIKTLYRHRYPPPCDSSRNLNSPRLPTSL
;
A
#
# COMPACT_ATOMS: atom_id res chain seq x y z
N MET A 1 -32.62 12.21 -11.20
CA MET A 1 -31.82 11.38 -12.12
C MET A 1 -30.53 11.03 -11.37
N LEU A 2 -30.41 9.79 -10.88
CA LEU A 2 -29.20 9.34 -10.17
C LEU A 2 -28.11 9.15 -11.22
N ILE A 3 -27.10 10.01 -11.21
CA ILE A 3 -25.88 9.79 -12.01
C ILE A 3 -25.28 8.49 -11.48
N PRO A 4 -25.02 7.47 -12.33
CA PRO A 4 -24.33 6.27 -11.90
C PRO A 4 -23.02 6.68 -11.21
N ARG A 5 -22.81 6.26 -9.95
CA ARG A 5 -21.51 6.44 -9.31
C ARG A 5 -20.51 5.61 -10.10
N HIS A 6 -19.62 6.29 -10.82
CA HIS A 6 -18.44 5.66 -11.42
C HIS A 6 -17.67 4.98 -10.27
N ILE A 7 -17.57 3.66 -10.31
CA ILE A 7 -16.69 2.94 -9.39
C ILE A 7 -15.30 3.12 -9.95
N SER A 8 -14.48 3.92 -9.29
CA SER A 8 -13.11 4.18 -9.76
C SER A 8 -12.21 3.00 -9.46
N LYS A 9 -11.44 2.57 -10.44
CA LYS A 9 -10.49 1.47 -10.33
C LYS A 9 -9.19 1.95 -9.67
N ALA A 10 -8.79 1.30 -8.58
CA ALA A 10 -7.62 1.70 -7.80
C ALA A 10 -6.54 0.61 -7.81
N PHE A 11 -5.29 0.94 -8.13
CA PHE A 11 -4.19 -0.03 -8.10
C PHE A 11 -3.29 0.26 -6.89
N VAL A 12 -2.81 -0.78 -6.22
CA VAL A 12 -1.88 -0.69 -5.08
C VAL A 12 -0.57 -1.34 -5.48
N ILE A 13 0.55 -0.65 -5.30
CA ILE A 13 1.90 -1.13 -5.62
C ILE A 13 2.68 -1.29 -4.32
N THR A 14 3.21 -2.49 -4.07
CA THR A 14 4.12 -2.76 -2.94
C THR A 14 5.47 -3.21 -3.45
N PRO A 15 6.53 -2.38 -3.32
CA PRO A 15 7.88 -2.85 -3.55
C PRO A 15 8.37 -3.72 -2.38
N THR A 16 9.07 -4.80 -2.69
CA THR A 16 9.71 -5.66 -1.69
C THR A 16 11.06 -6.15 -2.15
N ASN A 17 11.99 -6.27 -1.21
CA ASN A 17 13.22 -7.03 -1.28
C ASN A 17 13.41 -7.56 0.15
N CYS A 18 13.31 -8.87 0.32
CA CYS A 18 13.45 -9.55 1.60
C CYS A 18 14.65 -10.49 1.56
N THR A 19 15.36 -10.55 2.68
CA THR A 19 16.56 -11.37 2.83
C THR A 19 16.49 -12.15 4.13
N ASP A 20 17.19 -13.28 4.21
CA ASP A 20 17.21 -14.08 5.44
C ASP A 20 17.74 -13.29 6.64
N GLU A 21 18.59 -12.29 6.40
CA GLU A 21 19.15 -11.42 7.43
C GLU A 21 18.13 -10.39 7.93
N ASP A 22 17.34 -9.81 7.02
CA ASP A 22 16.39 -8.75 7.34
C ASP A 22 15.02 -9.24 7.75
N HIS A 23 14.73 -10.55 7.68
CA HIS A 23 13.47 -11.22 8.01
C HIS A 23 12.17 -10.47 7.57
N ARG A 24 12.17 -9.64 6.52
CA ARG A 24 11.05 -8.72 6.22
C ARG A 24 9.76 -9.41 5.75
N LEU A 25 9.84 -10.68 5.34
CA LEU A 25 8.72 -11.46 4.85
C LEU A 25 7.45 -11.37 5.73
N PRO A 26 7.48 -11.51 7.07
CA PRO A 26 6.25 -11.44 7.86
C PRO A 26 5.63 -10.03 7.89
N LEU A 27 6.43 -8.96 7.73
CA LEU A 27 5.89 -7.61 7.55
C LEU A 27 5.16 -7.50 6.21
N LEU A 28 5.76 -8.02 5.13
CA LEU A 28 5.14 -8.06 3.81
C LEU A 28 3.82 -8.84 3.83
N LEU A 29 3.78 -9.98 4.54
CA LEU A 29 2.56 -10.76 4.73
C LEU A 29 1.49 -9.99 5.49
N GLN A 30 1.89 -9.21 6.50
CA GLN A 30 0.98 -8.35 7.23
C GLN A 30 0.44 -7.23 6.33
N THR A 31 1.30 -6.51 5.60
CA THR A 31 0.90 -5.51 4.58
C THR A 31 -0.08 -6.11 3.59
N THR A 32 0.27 -7.26 3.00
CA THR A 32 -0.58 -7.99 2.04
C THR A 32 -1.96 -8.30 2.64
N CYS A 33 -1.99 -8.72 3.89
CA CYS A 33 -3.24 -9.02 4.60
C CYS A 33 -4.14 -7.77 4.74
N TRP A 34 -3.57 -6.60 5.02
CA TRP A 34 -4.32 -5.35 5.16
C TRP A 34 -4.78 -4.78 3.80
N VAL A 35 -3.93 -4.88 2.77
CA VAL A 35 -4.33 -4.52 1.40
C VAL A 35 -5.46 -5.42 0.89
N LYS A 36 -5.49 -6.70 1.27
CA LYS A 36 -6.59 -7.61 0.90
C LYS A 36 -7.92 -7.30 1.60
N GLN A 37 -7.89 -6.54 2.70
CA GLN A 37 -9.06 -6.18 3.50
C GLN A 37 -9.75 -4.89 3.04
N GLN A 38 -9.35 -4.30 1.90
CA GLN A 38 -9.98 -3.08 1.41
C GLN A 38 -11.48 -3.27 1.16
N ILE A 39 -12.27 -2.30 1.64
CA ILE A 39 -13.73 -2.24 1.43
C ILE A 39 -14.04 -1.97 -0.04
N HIS A 40 -13.25 -1.10 -0.66
CA HIS A 40 -13.30 -0.85 -2.10
C HIS A 40 -12.91 -2.13 -2.87
N ARG A 41 -13.74 -2.56 -3.82
CA ARG A 41 -13.61 -3.87 -4.48
C ARG A 41 -12.98 -3.85 -5.86
N ASP A 42 -13.01 -2.72 -6.56
CA ASP A 42 -12.42 -2.60 -7.90
C ASP A 42 -10.96 -2.15 -7.80
N TYR A 43 -10.12 -3.07 -7.31
CA TYR A 43 -8.69 -2.80 -7.16
C TYR A 43 -7.82 -3.96 -7.65
N LEU A 44 -6.59 -3.61 -8.04
CA LEU A 44 -5.51 -4.56 -8.30
C LEU A 44 -4.38 -4.30 -7.32
N TYR A 45 -3.87 -5.36 -6.71
CA TYR A 45 -2.70 -5.32 -5.86
C TYR A 45 -1.49 -5.91 -6.60
N ILE A 46 -0.43 -5.12 -6.75
CA ILE A 46 0.79 -5.50 -7.45
C ILE A 46 1.94 -5.47 -6.46
N VAL A 47 2.52 -6.64 -6.18
CA VAL A 47 3.76 -6.76 -5.42
C VAL A 47 4.92 -6.88 -6.40
N VAL A 48 5.88 -5.97 -6.30
CA VAL A 48 7.10 -5.97 -7.09
C VAL A 48 8.24 -6.51 -6.23
N ASP A 49 8.62 -7.75 -6.48
CA ASP A 49 9.76 -8.41 -5.86
C ASP A 49 11.05 -8.03 -6.59
N ASP A 50 11.85 -7.19 -5.93
CA ASP A 50 13.12 -6.66 -6.38
C ASP A 50 14.28 -7.55 -5.92
N GLU A 51 14.26 -8.82 -6.31
CA GLU A 51 15.27 -9.84 -5.95
C GLU A 51 15.35 -10.18 -4.46
N SER A 52 14.21 -10.49 -3.83
CA SER A 52 14.25 -11.18 -2.54
C SER A 52 15.03 -12.50 -2.66
N THR A 53 15.85 -12.77 -1.64
CA THR A 53 16.76 -13.94 -1.55
C THR A 53 16.30 -14.97 -0.54
N ASP A 54 15.33 -14.62 0.32
CA ASP A 54 14.66 -15.55 1.23
C ASP A 54 13.49 -16.29 0.54
N SER A 55 12.61 -16.92 1.33
CA SER A 55 11.44 -17.64 0.82
C SER A 55 10.29 -16.76 0.27
N THR A 56 10.46 -15.44 0.24
CA THR A 56 9.46 -14.48 -0.28
C THR A 56 8.94 -14.82 -1.67
N PRO A 57 9.77 -15.19 -2.66
CA PRO A 57 9.30 -15.44 -4.03
C PRO A 57 8.32 -16.62 -4.09
N GLU A 58 8.62 -17.72 -3.41
CA GLU A 58 7.76 -18.90 -3.39
C GLU A 58 6.44 -18.61 -2.63
N VAL A 59 6.51 -17.82 -1.56
CA VAL A 59 5.32 -17.45 -0.78
C VAL A 59 4.41 -16.54 -1.59
N LEU A 60 4.95 -15.52 -2.26
CA LEU A 60 4.19 -14.61 -3.12
C LEU A 60 3.57 -15.34 -4.32
N GLU A 61 4.29 -16.28 -4.94
CA GLU A 61 3.75 -17.09 -6.03
C GLU A 61 2.52 -17.90 -5.57
N ARG A 62 2.57 -18.51 -4.38
CA ARG A 62 1.42 -19.24 -3.82
C ARG A 62 0.24 -18.32 -3.52
N LEU A 63 0.49 -17.14 -2.94
CA LEU A 63 -0.56 -16.18 -2.62
C LEU A 63 -1.26 -15.69 -3.89
N SER A 64 -0.51 -15.33 -4.94
CA SER A 64 -1.09 -14.84 -6.20
C SER A 64 -1.94 -15.90 -6.93
N LYS A 65 -1.62 -17.19 -6.81
CA LYS A 65 -2.47 -18.28 -7.33
C LYS A 65 -3.84 -18.36 -6.64
N SER A 66 -3.91 -17.93 -5.39
CA SER A 66 -5.14 -18.00 -4.56
C SER A 66 -5.96 -16.71 -4.56
N ASP A 67 -5.43 -15.61 -5.11
CA ASP A 67 -6.04 -14.29 -5.05
C ASP A 67 -5.99 -13.61 -6.43
N PRO A 68 -7.14 -13.50 -7.13
CA PRO A 68 -7.18 -12.93 -8.48
C PRO A 68 -6.79 -11.44 -8.52
N ASN A 69 -6.92 -10.73 -7.39
CA ASN A 69 -6.56 -9.32 -7.27
C ASN A 69 -5.08 -9.13 -6.94
N LEU A 70 -4.31 -10.19 -6.67
CA LEU A 70 -2.88 -10.10 -6.40
C LEU A 70 -2.07 -10.50 -7.64
N LYS A 71 -1.24 -9.58 -8.13
CA LYS A 71 -0.19 -9.83 -9.13
C LYS A 71 1.17 -9.69 -8.47
N VAL A 72 2.03 -10.66 -8.75
CA VAL A 72 3.41 -10.67 -8.28
C VAL A 72 4.30 -10.59 -9.49
N ILE A 73 5.21 -9.63 -9.48
CA ILE A 73 6.13 -9.39 -10.58
C ILE A 73 7.53 -9.36 -10.00
N ARG A 74 8.44 -10.14 -10.58
CA ARG A 74 9.84 -10.14 -10.20
C ARG A 74 10.64 -9.26 -11.16
N LYS A 75 11.45 -8.37 -10.61
CA LYS A 75 12.38 -7.47 -11.33
C LYS A 75 13.81 -7.84 -10.95
N GLY A 76 14.78 -7.47 -11.78
CA GLY A 76 16.18 -7.42 -11.37
C GLY A 76 16.47 -6.25 -10.42
N GLU A 77 17.59 -6.33 -9.69
CA GLU A 77 17.97 -5.36 -8.65
C GLU A 77 17.88 -3.90 -9.14
N GLY A 78 17.27 -3.03 -8.33
CA GLY A 78 17.27 -1.58 -8.61
C GLY A 78 16.85 -0.68 -7.44
N GLY A 79 16.51 -1.26 -6.29
CA GLY A 79 16.00 -0.57 -5.13
C GLY A 79 14.52 -0.17 -5.23
N SER A 80 13.97 0.26 -4.10
CA SER A 80 12.54 0.57 -3.92
C SER A 80 11.97 1.52 -4.99
N LYS A 81 12.68 2.59 -5.34
CA LYS A 81 12.21 3.56 -6.35
C LYS A 81 12.10 2.94 -7.74
N ALA A 82 13.07 2.11 -8.14
CA ALA A 82 13.01 1.40 -9.42
C ALA A 82 11.92 0.34 -9.42
N ALA A 83 11.70 -0.35 -8.29
CA ALA A 83 10.61 -1.30 -8.12
C ALA A 83 9.22 -0.61 -8.22
N ILE A 84 9.06 0.57 -7.61
CA ILE A 84 7.82 1.36 -7.72
C ILE A 84 7.57 1.77 -9.16
N ASN A 85 8.55 2.39 -9.84
CA ASN A 85 8.40 2.83 -11.22
C ASN A 85 8.03 1.66 -12.15
N TYR A 86 8.74 0.54 -11.99
CA TYR A 86 8.44 -0.68 -12.73
C TYR A 86 7.02 -1.19 -12.42
N GLY A 87 6.61 -1.21 -11.15
CA GLY A 87 5.25 -1.58 -10.76
C GLY A 87 4.18 -0.68 -11.39
N VAL A 88 4.45 0.62 -11.52
CA VAL A 88 3.56 1.58 -12.18
C VAL A 88 3.46 1.29 -13.68
N GLU A 89 4.58 1.04 -14.34
CA GLU A 89 4.60 0.66 -15.76
C GLU A 89 3.80 -0.62 -15.99
N GLN A 90 3.99 -1.64 -15.16
CA GLN A 90 3.25 -2.90 -15.25
C GLN A 90 1.76 -2.72 -14.96
N ALA A 91 1.41 -1.90 -13.96
CA ALA A 91 0.03 -1.49 -13.68
C ALA A 91 -0.65 -0.94 -14.93
N LEU A 92 -0.04 0.06 -15.56
CA LEU A 92 -0.59 0.72 -16.74
C LEU A 92 -0.65 -0.19 -17.98
N ALA A 93 0.23 -1.18 -18.06
CA ALA A 93 0.20 -2.19 -19.11
C ALA A 93 -0.93 -3.22 -18.92
N LEU A 94 -1.32 -3.50 -17.67
CA LEU A 94 -2.37 -4.47 -17.34
C LEU A 94 -3.77 -3.90 -17.55
N ASP A 95 -4.00 -2.66 -17.14
CA ASP A 95 -5.29 -1.99 -17.24
C ASP A 95 -5.13 -0.46 -17.11
N LYS A 96 -6.23 0.28 -17.28
CA LYS A 96 -6.28 1.72 -17.02
C LYS A 96 -6.89 1.98 -15.63
N PRO A 97 -6.08 2.14 -14.56
CA PRO A 97 -6.58 2.58 -13.27
C PRO A 97 -6.99 4.05 -13.30
N ASP A 98 -7.97 4.42 -12.48
CA ASP A 98 -8.27 5.82 -12.18
C ASP A 98 -7.27 6.39 -11.17
N TYR A 99 -6.77 5.51 -10.28
CA TYR A 99 -5.84 5.86 -9.21
C TYR A 99 -4.80 4.75 -9.01
N ILE A 100 -3.54 5.13 -8.79
CA ILE A 100 -2.47 4.21 -8.38
C ILE A 100 -1.95 4.67 -7.03
N THR A 101 -1.80 3.78 -6.05
CA THR A 101 -1.15 4.11 -4.77
C THR A 101 0.01 3.19 -4.46
N VAL A 102 0.96 3.67 -3.67
CA VAL A 102 2.09 2.88 -3.17
C VAL A 102 1.83 2.54 -1.70
N CYS A 103 2.13 1.31 -1.31
CA CYS A 103 2.10 0.85 0.07
C CYS A 103 3.36 0.03 0.32
N HIS A 104 4.28 0.47 1.18
CA HIS A 104 5.51 -0.28 1.41
C HIS A 104 5.24 -1.62 2.09
N SER A 105 6.17 -2.56 1.90
CA SER A 105 6.14 -3.91 2.48
C SER A 105 6.19 -3.96 4.01
N ASP A 106 6.29 -2.82 4.68
CA ASP A 106 6.21 -2.66 6.14
C ASP A 106 5.14 -1.64 6.59
N ASP A 107 4.21 -1.29 5.69
CA ASP A 107 3.10 -0.38 5.96
C ASP A 107 1.76 -1.12 6.02
N LEU A 108 0.78 -0.56 6.74
CA LEU A 108 -0.59 -1.08 6.78
C LEU A 108 -1.55 -0.10 6.10
N LEU A 109 -2.25 -0.56 5.08
CA LEU A 109 -3.32 0.20 4.42
C LEU A 109 -4.66 -0.10 5.11
N LEU A 110 -5.23 0.89 5.81
CA LEU A 110 -6.51 0.72 6.51
C LEU A 110 -7.63 0.28 5.54
N PRO A 111 -8.58 -0.60 5.94
CA PRO A 111 -9.64 -1.15 5.08
C PRO A 111 -10.44 -0.10 4.30
N GLU A 112 -10.68 1.07 4.88
CA GLU A 112 -11.46 2.17 4.31
C GLU A 112 -10.62 3.06 3.36
N SER A 113 -9.29 2.90 3.33
CA SER A 113 -8.37 3.85 2.70
C SER A 113 -8.65 4.05 1.22
N LEU A 114 -8.79 2.98 0.45
CA LEU A 114 -9.11 3.09 -0.97
C LEU A 114 -10.50 3.70 -1.18
N ASP A 115 -11.50 3.28 -0.41
CA ASP A 115 -12.89 3.75 -0.55
C ASP A 115 -13.01 5.25 -0.29
N ILE A 116 -12.35 5.76 0.76
CA ILE A 116 -12.30 7.19 1.07
C ILE A 116 -11.61 7.96 -0.06
N ARG A 117 -10.47 7.47 -0.57
CA ARG A 117 -9.68 8.19 -1.58
C ARG A 117 -10.39 8.28 -2.92
N VAL A 118 -11.03 7.20 -3.38
CA VAL A 118 -11.75 7.20 -4.66
C VAL A 118 -13.02 8.07 -4.64
N GLN A 119 -13.57 8.34 -3.45
CA GLN A 119 -14.75 9.20 -3.30
C GLN A 119 -14.41 10.69 -3.35
N ILE A 120 -13.14 11.07 -3.22
CA ILE A 120 -12.73 12.48 -3.31
C ILE A 120 -12.92 12.93 -4.77
N PRO A 121 -13.83 13.89 -5.02
CA PRO A 121 -14.11 14.33 -6.37
C PRO A 121 -12.83 14.84 -7.02
N SER A 122 -12.58 14.40 -8.26
CA SER A 122 -11.61 15.06 -9.12
C SER A 122 -12.15 16.46 -9.42
N GLN A 123 -11.76 17.45 -8.63
CA GLN A 123 -11.79 18.83 -9.08
C GLN A 123 -10.77 18.92 -10.22
N SER A 124 -11.00 19.76 -11.22
CA SER A 124 -10.32 19.75 -12.53
C SER A 124 -8.79 19.97 -12.52
N ALA A 125 -8.13 19.85 -11.38
CA ALA A 125 -6.68 19.87 -11.18
C ALA A 125 -6.19 18.99 -9.99
N THR A 126 -6.99 18.07 -9.42
CA THR A 126 -6.50 17.18 -8.36
C THR A 126 -5.58 16.10 -8.95
N GLU A 127 -4.28 16.35 -8.88
CA GLU A 127 -3.24 15.44 -9.40
C GLU A 127 -2.72 14.45 -8.34
N LEU A 128 -2.90 14.77 -7.05
CA LEU A 128 -2.42 13.99 -5.91
C LEU A 128 -3.39 14.09 -4.73
N ILE A 129 -3.72 12.94 -4.15
CA ILE A 129 -4.43 12.84 -2.86
C ILE A 129 -3.51 12.13 -1.88
N TYR A 130 -3.29 12.76 -0.74
CA TYR A 130 -2.54 12.20 0.38
C TYR A 130 -3.35 12.41 1.67
N SER A 131 -3.21 11.48 2.61
CA SER A 131 -3.69 11.62 3.98
C SER A 131 -2.52 11.94 4.93
N ASP A 132 -2.76 12.07 6.22
CA ASP A 132 -1.71 11.81 7.21
C ASP A 132 -1.63 10.30 7.49
N SER A 133 -0.66 9.87 8.30
CA SER A 133 -0.60 8.52 8.84
C SER A 133 -0.29 8.51 10.32
N VAL A 134 -0.82 7.49 10.99
CA VAL A 134 -0.52 7.19 12.39
C VAL A 134 0.68 6.25 12.44
N VAL A 135 1.59 6.51 13.38
CA VAL A 135 2.77 5.66 13.57
C VAL A 135 2.44 4.49 14.49
N ILE A 136 2.83 3.29 14.08
CA ILE A 136 2.77 2.06 14.88
C ILE A 136 4.18 1.76 15.40
N ASN A 137 4.31 1.42 16.68
CA ASN A 137 5.60 1.02 17.25
C ASN A 137 5.94 -0.46 16.98
N ASP A 138 7.13 -0.89 17.40
CA ASP A 138 7.62 -2.26 17.28
C ASP A 138 6.74 -3.33 17.95
N THR A 139 5.96 -2.95 18.97
CA THR A 139 4.98 -3.82 19.63
C THR A 139 3.64 -3.92 18.90
N GLY A 140 3.46 -3.21 17.79
CA GLY A 140 2.20 -3.17 17.04
C GLY A 140 1.16 -2.21 17.63
N LEU A 141 1.54 -1.34 18.56
CA LEU A 141 0.64 -0.35 19.18
C LEU A 141 0.67 0.98 18.42
N LEU A 142 -0.51 1.54 18.20
CA LEU A 142 -0.65 2.91 17.68
C LEU A 142 -0.02 3.89 18.67
N THR A 143 0.75 4.83 18.13
CA THR A 143 1.30 5.95 18.87
C THR A 143 0.42 7.19 18.64
N PRO A 144 0.43 8.19 19.54
CA PRO A 144 -0.30 9.44 19.33
C PRO A 144 0.35 10.34 18.25
N ARG A 145 1.42 9.87 17.60
CA ARG A 145 2.21 10.67 16.66
C ARG A 145 1.76 10.44 15.24
N HIS A 146 1.72 11.53 14.50
CA HIS A 146 1.45 11.57 13.08
C HIS A 146 2.73 11.70 12.26
N ARG A 147 2.74 11.17 11.03
CA ARG A 147 3.91 11.27 10.15
C ARG A 147 4.26 12.72 9.84
N SER A 148 3.25 13.58 9.70
CA SER A 148 3.44 15.02 9.47
C SER A 148 4.29 15.72 10.54
N GLU A 149 4.38 15.15 11.76
CA GLU A 149 5.23 15.67 12.84
C GLU A 149 6.72 15.35 12.66
N PHE A 150 7.06 14.34 11.85
CA PHE A 150 8.45 13.89 11.66
C PHE A 150 9.08 14.38 10.36
N PHE A 151 8.27 14.69 9.35
CA PHE A 151 8.73 15.08 8.02
C PHE A 151 7.98 16.32 7.54
N THR A 152 8.66 17.48 7.53
CA THR A 152 8.17 18.66 6.81
C THR A 152 8.26 18.37 5.32
N ILE A 153 7.13 18.10 4.65
CA ILE A 153 7.07 17.98 3.19
C ILE A 153 7.53 19.32 2.60
N HIS A 154 8.78 19.39 2.14
CA HIS A 154 9.23 20.54 1.36
C HIS A 154 8.46 20.56 0.05
N LYS A 155 7.62 21.57 -0.14
CA LYS A 155 7.03 21.87 -1.45
C LYS A 155 8.17 22.29 -2.37
N THR A 156 8.74 21.37 -3.14
CA THR A 156 9.76 21.71 -4.14
C THR A 156 9.08 22.38 -5.33
N PRO A 157 9.35 23.66 -5.63
CA PRO A 157 8.79 24.30 -6.83
C PRO A 157 9.38 23.65 -8.08
N GLY A 158 8.53 23.20 -9.02
CA GLY A 158 8.97 22.69 -10.33
C GLY A 158 9.02 21.16 -10.51
N MET A 159 8.38 20.38 -9.64
CA MET A 159 8.23 18.94 -9.89
C MET A 159 7.19 18.69 -11.00
N HIS A 160 7.66 18.49 -12.22
CA HIS A 160 6.84 18.02 -13.35
C HIS A 160 6.61 16.52 -13.19
N VAL A 161 5.42 16.13 -12.73
CA VAL A 161 4.97 14.74 -12.70
C VAL A 161 4.50 14.39 -14.11
N VAL A 162 5.20 13.45 -14.76
CA VAL A 162 4.74 12.84 -16.01
C VAL A 162 3.40 12.15 -15.75
N GLU A 163 2.43 12.38 -16.63
CA GLU A 163 1.00 12.05 -16.53
C GLU A 163 0.74 10.60 -16.08
N ILE A 164 0.68 10.39 -14.76
CA ILE A 164 0.19 9.19 -14.10
C ILE A 164 -0.54 9.66 -12.83
N ARG A 165 -1.81 9.27 -12.66
CA ARG A 165 -2.59 9.59 -11.46
C ARG A 165 -2.08 8.78 -10.26
N VAL A 166 -0.95 9.21 -9.68
CA VAL A 166 -0.27 8.55 -8.56
C VAL A 166 -0.71 9.16 -7.24
N LEU A 167 -1.49 8.43 -6.46
CA LEU A 167 -1.69 8.57 -5.02
C LEU A 167 -0.41 8.13 -4.28
N PHE A 168 0.57 9.01 -4.18
CA PHE A 168 1.77 8.72 -3.40
C PHE A 168 1.42 8.57 -1.91
N PHE A 169 1.82 7.45 -1.30
CA PHE A 169 1.88 7.32 0.16
C PHE A 169 3.10 6.50 0.56
N GLU A 170 3.90 7.07 1.45
CA GLU A 170 5.00 6.39 2.10
C GLU A 170 4.74 6.41 3.61
N CYS A 171 4.67 5.27 4.29
CA CYS A 171 5.09 5.16 5.69
C CYS A 171 6.50 4.54 5.72
N ILE A 172 7.32 4.91 6.71
CA ILE A 172 8.71 4.42 6.83
C ILE A 172 9.02 4.09 8.30
N LYS A 173 9.36 2.80 8.52
CA LYS A 173 10.35 2.15 9.40
C LYS A 173 10.60 2.67 10.84
N THR A 174 10.46 1.78 11.83
CA THR A 174 11.39 1.73 12.98
C THR A 174 11.63 0.28 13.43
N LEU A 175 12.88 -0.14 13.25
CA LEU A 175 13.68 -1.20 13.88
C LEU A 175 13.10 -2.61 14.11
N TYR A 176 13.81 -3.55 13.47
CA TYR A 176 13.97 -4.95 13.81
C TYR A 176 14.23 -5.20 15.29
N ARG A 177 13.26 -5.81 15.99
CA ARG A 177 13.42 -7.00 16.86
C ARG A 177 12.10 -7.36 17.56
N HIS A 178 11.63 -8.57 17.27
CA HIS A 178 10.71 -9.41 18.07
C HIS A 178 9.34 -8.84 18.51
N ARG A 179 8.33 -9.17 17.70
CA ARG A 179 7.08 -9.93 17.99
C ARG A 179 5.97 -9.35 17.11
N TYR A 180 5.71 -10.04 16.01
CA TYR A 180 4.64 -9.69 15.07
C TYR A 180 3.27 -9.73 15.77
N PRO A 181 2.35 -8.80 15.47
CA PRO A 181 0.93 -9.08 15.70
C PRO A 181 0.54 -10.31 14.86
N PRO A 182 -0.37 -11.17 15.35
CA PRO A 182 -0.72 -12.38 14.63
C PRO A 182 -1.27 -12.03 13.24
N PRO A 183 -0.95 -12.82 12.19
CA PRO A 183 -1.63 -12.71 10.90
C PRO A 183 -3.15 -12.80 11.15
N CYS A 184 -3.96 -12.07 10.38
CA CYS A 184 -5.41 -12.12 10.53
C CYS A 184 -5.88 -13.57 10.47
N ASP A 185 -6.24 -14.09 11.63
CA ASP A 185 -6.94 -15.34 11.80
C ASP A 185 -8.31 -15.16 11.13
N SER A 186 -8.54 -15.88 10.04
CA SER A 186 -9.79 -15.91 9.27
C SER A 186 -11.04 -16.29 10.09
N SER A 187 -10.92 -16.48 11.40
CA SER A 187 -11.98 -16.92 12.31
C SER A 187 -12.43 -15.89 13.36
N ARG A 188 -11.89 -14.66 13.40
CA ARG A 188 -12.31 -13.65 14.40
C ARG A 188 -13.05 -12.45 13.79
N ASN A 189 -14.32 -12.32 14.18
CA ASN A 189 -15.20 -11.18 13.94
C ASN A 189 -14.46 -9.84 14.12
N LEU A 190 -14.41 -9.05 13.04
CA LEU A 190 -13.97 -7.66 12.99
C LEU A 190 -14.95 -6.78 13.78
N ASN A 191 -14.81 -6.74 15.10
CA ASN A 191 -15.15 -5.51 15.83
C ASN A 191 -14.02 -4.52 15.54
N SER A 192 -14.19 -3.74 14.48
CA SER A 192 -13.31 -2.64 14.14
C SER A 192 -13.19 -1.67 15.33
N PRO A 193 -11.98 -1.22 15.70
CA PRO A 193 -11.86 -0.08 16.60
C PRO A 193 -12.44 1.14 15.87
N ARG A 194 -13.57 1.66 16.38
CA ARG A 194 -14.14 2.92 15.87
C ARG A 194 -13.11 4.02 16.08
N LEU A 195 -12.74 4.72 15.00
CA LEU A 195 -12.02 5.98 15.09
C LEU A 195 -12.83 6.95 15.98
N PRO A 196 -12.19 7.72 16.88
CA PRO A 196 -12.88 8.74 17.65
C PRO A 196 -13.46 9.79 16.70
N THR A 197 -14.78 10.01 16.81
CA THR A 197 -15.57 10.91 15.96
C THR A 197 -15.40 12.39 16.32
N SER A 198 -14.17 12.87 16.48
CA SER A 198 -13.96 14.30 16.76
C SER A 198 -12.64 14.81 16.20
N LEU A 199 -12.73 15.52 15.07
CA LEU A 199 -12.03 16.78 14.78
C LEU A 199 -12.92 17.60 13.83
#